data_AF-A0A2N3BMB3-F1
#
_entry.id   AF-A0A2N3BMB3-F1
#
_cell.length_a   1.000
_cell.length_b   1.000
_cell.length_c   1.000
_cell.angle_alpha   90.00
_cell.angle_beta   90.00
_cell.angle_gamma   90.00
#
_symmetry.space_group_name_H-M   'P 1'
#
loop_
_entity.id
_entity.type
_entity.pdbx_description
1 polymer ?
#
loop_
_entity_poly.entity_id
_entity_poly.type
_entity_poly.pdbx_seq_one_letter_code
_entity_poly.pdbx_strand_id
1 'polypeptide(L)'
;MMRNALTGTRVRERRLQIGIRQADLARLAGISPAYLNLIEHNRRRVGPALLGALAAGLGVEEAALAEGAESALFEGLREAAAGAPDDGAGAPETGRIEEFVSRFPGWAGLLAARQARIGALEHTVEALSERMAHDPFLSASLHEVVSAVTSVRSTAAILAESEEIDPEWRARFHRNIHEDSLRLSEAAAALVAYLDTSQESETGLSSPQEEVEAWLARAGWHLAALERPQAPAGDSLIAGAPDLASGAARKLALAHVARARADALALPLGSLAAVLAEVGTDPG
;
A
#
# COMPACT_ATOMS: atom_id res chain seq x y z
N MET A 1 -8.83 -20.90 -31.69
CA MET A 1 -9.38 -19.56 -31.98
C MET A 1 -10.62 -19.30 -31.12
N MET A 2 -10.43 -18.83 -29.90
CA MET A 2 -11.51 -18.37 -29.00
C MET A 2 -10.96 -17.11 -28.31
N ARG A 3 -11.45 -15.92 -28.69
CA ARG A 3 -10.93 -14.58 -28.30
C ARG A 3 -12.06 -13.58 -27.98
N ASN A 4 -13.16 -14.03 -27.37
CA ASN A 4 -14.40 -13.24 -27.37
C ASN A 4 -15.24 -13.40 -26.09
N ALA A 5 -14.65 -13.85 -24.98
CA ALA A 5 -15.41 -14.11 -23.75
C ALA A 5 -15.72 -12.82 -22.98
N LEU A 6 -14.97 -11.73 -23.19
CA LEU A 6 -15.08 -10.50 -22.41
C LEU A 6 -15.20 -9.20 -23.22
N THR A 7 -15.32 -9.28 -24.54
CA THR A 7 -15.55 -8.13 -25.41
C THR A 7 -16.72 -7.26 -24.93
N GLY A 8 -17.79 -7.90 -24.44
CA GLY A 8 -18.96 -7.23 -23.88
C GLY A 8 -18.69 -6.40 -22.63
N THR A 9 -17.94 -6.97 -21.68
CA THR A 9 -17.59 -6.29 -20.42
C THR A 9 -16.78 -5.02 -20.71
N ARG A 10 -15.82 -5.07 -21.65
CA ARG A 10 -15.00 -3.90 -22.04
C ARG A 10 -15.83 -2.82 -22.71
N VAL A 11 -16.75 -3.22 -23.60
CA VAL A 11 -17.70 -2.30 -24.22
C VAL A 11 -18.48 -1.57 -23.13
N ARG A 12 -18.98 -2.28 -22.11
CA ARG A 12 -19.69 -1.70 -20.97
C ARG A 12 -18.80 -0.77 -20.13
N GLU A 13 -17.61 -1.20 -19.76
CA GLU A 13 -16.68 -0.42 -18.94
C GLU A 13 -16.27 0.87 -19.63
N ARG A 14 -15.84 0.78 -20.90
CA ARG A 14 -15.47 1.94 -21.69
C ARG A 14 -16.65 2.88 -21.83
N ARG A 15 -17.85 2.35 -22.12
CA ARG A 15 -19.10 3.12 -22.20
C ARG A 15 -19.36 3.92 -20.92
N LEU A 16 -19.22 3.29 -19.75
CA LEU A 16 -19.40 3.93 -18.45
C LEU A 16 -18.33 4.99 -18.18
N GLN A 17 -17.08 4.71 -18.56
CA GLN A 17 -15.95 5.64 -18.39
C GLN A 17 -16.13 6.93 -19.19
N ILE A 18 -16.67 6.86 -20.41
CA ILE A 18 -16.94 8.02 -21.26
C ILE A 18 -18.35 8.61 -21.05
N GLY A 19 -19.13 8.04 -20.12
CA GLY A 19 -20.43 8.58 -19.71
C GLY A 19 -21.57 8.46 -20.73
N ILE A 20 -21.46 7.62 -21.77
CA ILE A 20 -22.53 7.48 -22.77
C ILE A 20 -23.59 6.46 -22.33
N ARG A 21 -24.86 6.69 -22.70
CA ARG A 21 -25.94 5.76 -22.37
C ARG A 21 -25.91 4.54 -23.30
N GLN A 22 -26.35 3.39 -22.79
CA GLN A 22 -26.41 2.15 -23.57
C GLN A 22 -27.23 2.32 -24.86
N ALA A 23 -28.37 3.01 -24.79
CA ALA A 23 -29.21 3.26 -25.97
C ALA A 23 -28.51 4.13 -27.03
N ASP A 24 -27.61 5.02 -26.61
CA ASP A 24 -26.88 5.91 -27.52
C ASP A 24 -25.79 5.13 -28.25
N LEU A 25 -25.03 4.29 -27.52
CA LEU A 25 -24.05 3.38 -28.12
C LEU A 25 -24.71 2.37 -29.07
N ALA A 26 -25.88 1.83 -28.71
CA ALA A 26 -26.62 0.91 -29.56
C ALA A 26 -27.00 1.55 -30.90
N ARG A 27 -27.46 2.82 -30.88
CA ARG A 27 -27.75 3.58 -32.11
C ARG A 27 -26.49 3.84 -32.94
N LEU A 28 -25.38 4.23 -32.30
CA LEU A 28 -24.10 4.44 -33.00
C LEU A 28 -23.60 3.15 -33.67
N ALA A 29 -23.77 2.01 -33.01
CA ALA A 29 -23.38 0.70 -33.54
C ALA A 29 -24.44 0.05 -34.46
N GLY A 30 -25.56 0.72 -34.74
CA GLY A 30 -26.61 0.22 -35.64
C GLY A 30 -27.37 -1.01 -35.12
N ILE A 31 -27.42 -1.23 -33.80
CA ILE A 31 -28.10 -2.37 -33.16
C ILE A 31 -29.16 -1.91 -32.17
N SER A 32 -30.03 -2.84 -31.73
CA SER A 32 -31.03 -2.51 -30.70
C SER A 32 -30.39 -2.43 -29.30
N PRO A 33 -30.93 -1.60 -28.38
CA PRO A 33 -30.45 -1.54 -26.99
C PRO A 33 -30.50 -2.89 -26.28
N ALA A 34 -31.52 -3.71 -26.56
CA ALA A 34 -31.64 -5.06 -26.02
C ALA A 34 -30.52 -5.99 -26.54
N TYR A 35 -30.11 -5.83 -27.79
CA TYR A 35 -29.00 -6.59 -28.37
C TYR A 35 -27.66 -6.18 -27.77
N LEU A 36 -27.42 -4.87 -27.61
CA LEU A 36 -26.23 -4.36 -26.92
C LEU A 36 -26.19 -4.85 -25.47
N ASN A 37 -27.34 -4.93 -24.79
CA ASN A 37 -27.40 -5.46 -23.43
C ASN A 37 -26.95 -6.93 -23.35
N LEU A 38 -27.30 -7.77 -24.32
CA LEU A 38 -26.83 -9.16 -24.37
C LEU A 38 -25.32 -9.23 -24.66
N ILE A 39 -24.81 -8.32 -25.48
CA ILE A 39 -23.38 -8.20 -25.76
C ILE A 39 -22.65 -7.79 -24.48
N GLU A 40 -23.08 -6.72 -23.80
CA GLU A 40 -22.43 -6.20 -22.59
C GLU A 40 -22.36 -7.21 -21.43
N HIS A 41 -23.23 -8.22 -21.44
CA HIS A 41 -23.23 -9.33 -20.47
C HIS A 41 -22.61 -10.63 -21.04
N ASN A 42 -21.87 -10.54 -22.16
CA ASN A 42 -21.21 -11.65 -22.85
C ASN A 42 -22.12 -12.84 -23.19
N ARG A 43 -23.43 -12.62 -23.29
CA ARG A 43 -24.40 -13.65 -23.70
C ARG A 43 -24.44 -13.86 -25.21
N ARG A 44 -23.84 -12.95 -25.98
CA ARG A 44 -23.80 -13.02 -27.44
C ARG A 44 -22.43 -12.60 -27.96
N ARG A 45 -21.87 -13.41 -28.86
CA ARG A 45 -20.57 -13.13 -29.49
C ARG A 45 -20.68 -11.92 -30.40
N VAL A 46 -19.62 -11.12 -30.42
CA VAL A 46 -19.48 -9.95 -31.29
C VAL A 46 -18.68 -10.38 -32.53
N GLY A 47 -19.28 -10.18 -33.71
CA GLY A 47 -18.58 -10.39 -34.98
C GLY A 47 -17.68 -9.19 -35.34
N PRO A 48 -16.72 -9.36 -36.27
CA PRO A 48 -15.74 -8.32 -36.60
C PRO A 48 -16.37 -6.98 -37.01
N ALA A 49 -17.40 -7.02 -37.88
CA ALA A 49 -18.10 -5.81 -38.32
C ALA A 49 -18.79 -5.04 -37.18
N LEU A 50 -19.34 -5.77 -36.20
CA LEU A 50 -19.97 -5.14 -35.04
C LEU A 50 -18.94 -4.65 -34.02
N LEU A 51 -17.80 -5.35 -33.91
CA LEU A 51 -16.70 -4.92 -33.06
C LEU A 51 -16.15 -3.57 -33.54
N GLY A 52 -15.93 -3.41 -34.85
CA GLY A 52 -15.51 -2.14 -35.44
C GLY A 52 -16.53 -1.01 -35.23
N ALA A 53 -17.82 -1.30 -35.37
CA ALA A 53 -18.88 -0.32 -35.10
C ALA A 53 -18.92 0.14 -33.62
N LEU A 54 -18.73 -0.81 -32.68
CA LEU A 54 -18.66 -0.50 -31.25
C LEU A 54 -17.36 0.26 -30.90
N ALA A 55 -16.23 -0.12 -31.48
CA ALA A 55 -14.94 0.53 -31.30
C ALA A 55 -14.99 2.00 -31.76
N ALA A 56 -15.56 2.24 -32.95
CA ALA A 56 -15.79 3.58 -33.48
C ALA A 56 -16.72 4.41 -32.57
N GLY A 57 -17.83 3.83 -32.09
CA GLY A 57 -18.74 4.50 -31.16
C GLY A 57 -18.15 4.80 -29.77
N LEU A 58 -17.10 4.08 -29.38
CA LEU A 58 -16.40 4.23 -28.09
C LEU A 58 -15.09 5.04 -28.20
N GLY A 59 -14.67 5.39 -29.42
CA GLY A 59 -13.42 6.10 -29.70
C GLY A 59 -12.18 5.31 -29.28
N VAL A 60 -12.15 4.00 -29.55
CA VAL A 60 -11.01 3.12 -29.25
C VAL A 60 -10.67 2.24 -30.44
N GLU A 61 -9.45 1.74 -30.48
CA GLU A 61 -9.02 0.73 -31.47
C GLU A 61 -9.71 -0.62 -31.22
N GLU A 62 -9.99 -1.38 -32.29
CA GLU A 62 -10.59 -2.72 -32.17
C GLU A 62 -9.74 -3.66 -31.32
N ALA A 63 -8.40 -3.56 -31.44
CA ALA A 63 -7.46 -4.34 -30.65
C ALA A 63 -7.59 -4.09 -29.14
N ALA A 64 -7.97 -2.87 -28.72
CA ALA A 64 -8.20 -2.54 -27.32
C ALA A 64 -9.45 -3.25 -26.76
N LEU A 65 -10.45 -3.49 -27.61
CA LEU A 65 -11.62 -4.30 -27.24
C LEU A 65 -11.36 -5.81 -27.38
N ALA A 66 -10.38 -6.23 -28.19
CA ALA A 66 -10.09 -7.63 -28.48
C ALA A 66 -9.01 -8.28 -27.58
N GLU A 67 -7.79 -7.75 -27.47
CA GLU A 67 -6.62 -8.56 -27.06
C GLU A 67 -5.95 -8.22 -25.71
N GLY A 68 -6.15 -7.04 -25.12
CA GLY A 68 -5.25 -6.56 -24.05
C GLY A 68 -5.38 -7.18 -22.65
N ALA A 69 -6.59 -7.49 -22.18
CA ALA A 69 -6.84 -7.87 -20.76
C ALA A 69 -7.31 -9.31 -20.54
N GLU A 70 -7.62 -10.06 -21.61
CA GLU A 70 -8.08 -11.45 -21.48
C GLU A 70 -6.90 -12.29 -21.00
N SER A 71 -5.70 -12.14 -21.60
CA SER A 71 -4.52 -12.88 -21.17
C SER A 71 -4.19 -12.66 -19.69
N ALA A 72 -4.10 -11.41 -19.23
CA ALA A 72 -3.74 -11.12 -17.83
C ALA A 72 -4.79 -11.63 -16.82
N LEU A 73 -6.08 -11.53 -17.14
CA LEU A 73 -7.15 -12.06 -16.29
C LEU A 73 -7.10 -13.59 -16.21
N PHE A 74 -6.98 -14.26 -17.36
CA PHE A 74 -6.92 -15.72 -17.42
C PHE A 74 -5.66 -16.26 -16.74
N GLU A 75 -4.51 -15.62 -16.93
CA GLU A 75 -3.27 -15.97 -16.23
C GLU A 75 -3.42 -15.76 -14.72
N GLY A 76 -3.93 -14.61 -14.27
CA GLY A 76 -4.13 -14.36 -12.84
C GLY A 76 -5.10 -15.36 -12.18
N LEU A 77 -6.11 -15.85 -12.90
CA LEU A 77 -7.01 -16.90 -12.40
C LEU A 77 -6.35 -18.29 -12.39
N ARG A 78 -5.51 -18.61 -13.38
CA ARG A 78 -4.73 -19.86 -13.39
C ARG A 78 -3.72 -19.87 -12.26
N GLU A 79 -3.05 -18.75 -12.03
CA GLU A 79 -2.09 -18.55 -10.95
C GLU A 79 -2.78 -18.68 -9.59
N ALA A 80 -3.94 -18.05 -9.40
CA ALA A 80 -4.75 -18.19 -8.19
C ALA A 80 -5.17 -19.65 -7.93
N ALA A 81 -5.51 -20.40 -8.99
CA ALA A 81 -5.84 -21.81 -8.88
C ALA A 81 -4.62 -22.69 -8.55
N ALA A 82 -3.44 -22.34 -9.07
CA ALA A 82 -2.20 -23.06 -8.81
C ALA A 82 -1.67 -22.81 -7.39
N GLY A 83 -1.89 -21.62 -6.83
CA GLY A 83 -1.54 -21.26 -5.45
C GLY A 83 -2.56 -21.68 -4.40
N ALA A 84 -3.66 -22.34 -4.79
CA ALA A 84 -4.68 -22.77 -3.85
C ALA A 84 -4.11 -23.84 -2.89
N PRO A 85 -4.33 -23.69 -1.56
CA PRO A 85 -3.89 -24.69 -0.59
C PRO A 85 -4.63 -26.01 -0.83
N ASP A 86 -3.92 -27.13 -0.68
CA ASP A 86 -4.51 -28.46 -0.79
C ASP A 86 -5.24 -28.81 0.52
N ASP A 87 -6.41 -28.20 0.71
CA ASP A 87 -7.24 -28.32 1.92
C ASP A 87 -8.33 -29.40 1.80
N GLY A 88 -8.23 -30.26 0.78
CA GLY A 88 -9.16 -31.37 0.55
C GLY A 88 -10.50 -30.96 -0.07
N ALA A 89 -10.73 -29.68 -0.38
CA ALA A 89 -11.93 -29.20 -1.07
C ALA A 89 -11.94 -29.50 -2.59
N GLY A 90 -10.86 -30.09 -3.11
CA GLY A 90 -10.68 -30.40 -4.52
C GLY A 90 -10.07 -29.23 -5.30
N ALA A 91 -9.22 -29.56 -6.29
CA ALA A 91 -8.55 -28.54 -7.10
C ALA A 91 -9.57 -27.70 -7.90
N PRO A 92 -9.38 -26.38 -8.03
CA PRO A 92 -10.25 -25.53 -8.83
C PRO A 92 -10.34 -26.00 -10.29
N GLU A 93 -11.52 -25.91 -10.90
CA GLU A 93 -11.74 -26.36 -12.27
C GLU A 93 -11.13 -25.41 -13.31
N THR A 94 -9.80 -25.47 -13.46
CA THR A 94 -9.02 -24.64 -14.40
C THR A 94 -9.49 -24.74 -15.86
N GLY A 95 -10.05 -25.90 -16.25
CA GLY A 95 -10.65 -26.10 -17.57
C GLY A 95 -11.95 -25.31 -17.82
N ARG A 96 -12.56 -24.73 -16.77
CA ARG A 96 -13.83 -23.98 -16.84
C ARG A 96 -13.68 -22.49 -16.53
N ILE A 97 -12.46 -21.95 -16.53
CA ILE A 97 -12.22 -20.52 -16.26
C ILE A 97 -12.98 -19.63 -17.25
N GLU A 98 -13.07 -20.00 -18.53
CA GLU A 98 -13.84 -19.23 -19.53
C GLU A 98 -15.33 -19.11 -19.17
N GLU A 99 -15.93 -20.20 -18.67
CA GLU A 99 -17.33 -20.21 -18.24
C GLU A 99 -17.51 -19.35 -16.98
N PHE A 100 -16.58 -19.45 -16.03
CA PHE A 100 -16.60 -18.65 -14.81
C PHE A 100 -16.51 -17.14 -15.11
N VAL A 101 -15.58 -16.76 -15.97
CA VAL A 101 -15.36 -15.38 -16.41
C VAL A 101 -16.61 -14.82 -17.13
N SER A 102 -17.24 -15.63 -17.98
CA SER A 102 -18.47 -15.25 -18.68
C SER A 102 -19.66 -15.04 -17.73
N ARG A 103 -19.82 -15.93 -16.75
CA ARG A 103 -20.96 -15.91 -15.82
C ARG A 103 -20.78 -14.91 -14.68
N PHE A 104 -19.55 -14.70 -14.22
CA PHE A 104 -19.21 -13.86 -13.06
C PHE A 104 -18.01 -12.93 -13.34
N PRO A 105 -18.11 -12.01 -14.31
CA PRO A 105 -16.98 -11.19 -14.73
C PRO A 105 -16.42 -10.29 -13.62
N GLY A 106 -17.26 -9.78 -12.72
CA GLY A 106 -16.80 -8.96 -11.59
C GLY A 106 -16.02 -9.76 -10.54
N TRP A 107 -16.43 -11.00 -10.26
CA TRP A 107 -15.71 -11.89 -9.34
C TRP A 107 -14.40 -12.37 -9.93
N ALA A 108 -14.40 -12.72 -11.22
CA ALA A 108 -13.18 -13.06 -11.95
C ALA A 108 -12.15 -11.91 -11.89
N GLY A 109 -12.58 -10.68 -12.16
CA GLY A 109 -11.72 -9.51 -12.07
C GLY A 109 -11.17 -9.27 -10.67
N LEU A 110 -12.02 -9.38 -9.64
CA LEU A 110 -11.59 -9.24 -8.24
C LEU A 110 -10.55 -10.29 -7.86
N LEU A 111 -10.77 -11.56 -8.22
CA LEU A 111 -9.88 -12.66 -7.84
C LEU A 111 -8.51 -12.51 -8.53
N ALA A 112 -8.47 -12.21 -9.82
CA ALA A 112 -7.21 -11.95 -10.53
C ALA A 112 -6.47 -10.72 -9.96
N ALA A 113 -7.19 -9.65 -9.63
CA ALA A 113 -6.58 -8.47 -9.00
C ALA A 113 -6.02 -8.78 -7.60
N ARG A 114 -6.67 -9.67 -6.84
CA ARG A 114 -6.16 -10.15 -5.56
C ARG A 114 -4.92 -11.01 -5.72
N GLN A 115 -4.90 -11.91 -6.70
CA GLN A 115 -3.72 -12.72 -7.00
C GLN A 115 -2.52 -11.84 -7.39
N ALA A 116 -2.73 -10.88 -8.29
CA ALA A 116 -1.68 -9.94 -8.66
C ALA A 116 -1.13 -9.14 -7.46
N ARG A 117 -2.00 -8.77 -6.51
CA ARG A 117 -1.58 -8.12 -5.26
C ARG A 117 -0.79 -9.06 -4.35
N ILE A 118 -1.17 -10.33 -4.26
CA ILE A 118 -0.44 -11.34 -3.49
C ILE A 118 0.97 -11.51 -4.06
N GLY A 119 1.11 -11.74 -5.37
CA GLY A 119 2.42 -11.88 -6.01
C GLY A 119 3.31 -10.63 -5.83
N ALA A 120 2.73 -9.42 -5.90
CA ALA A 120 3.46 -8.19 -5.61
C ALA A 120 3.94 -8.08 -4.16
N LEU A 121 3.13 -8.53 -3.20
CA LEU A 121 3.51 -8.57 -1.78
C LEU A 121 4.59 -9.63 -1.54
N GLU A 122 4.47 -10.81 -2.13
CA GLU A 122 5.47 -11.88 -2.04
C GLU A 122 6.83 -11.42 -2.59
N HIS A 123 6.87 -10.78 -3.76
CA HIS A 123 8.09 -10.18 -4.29
C HIS A 123 8.67 -9.07 -3.40
N THR A 124 7.82 -8.28 -2.75
CA THR A 124 8.28 -7.25 -1.82
C THR A 124 8.92 -7.88 -0.58
N VAL A 125 8.30 -8.93 -0.04
CA VAL A 125 8.84 -9.70 1.10
C VAL A 125 10.16 -10.37 0.71
N GLU A 126 10.24 -10.98 -0.47
CA GLU A 126 11.46 -11.59 -0.98
C GLU A 126 12.58 -10.55 -1.13
N ALA A 127 12.30 -9.38 -1.71
CA ALA A 127 13.26 -8.30 -1.84
C ALA A 127 13.72 -7.72 -0.49
N LEU A 128 12.81 -7.63 0.50
CA LEU A 128 13.16 -7.23 1.87
C LEU A 128 14.04 -8.28 2.54
N SER A 129 13.68 -9.56 2.42
CA SER A 129 14.44 -10.68 2.98
C SER A 129 15.82 -10.78 2.36
N GLU A 130 15.94 -10.61 1.04
CA GLU A 130 17.22 -10.63 0.33
C GLU A 130 18.10 -9.46 0.77
N ARG A 131 17.51 -8.28 0.95
CA ARG A 131 18.22 -7.10 1.48
C ARG A 131 18.71 -7.33 2.91
N MET A 132 17.87 -7.84 3.80
CA MET A 132 18.26 -8.14 5.18
C MET A 132 19.34 -9.22 5.26
N ALA A 133 19.24 -10.27 4.44
CA ALA A 133 20.20 -11.37 4.44
C ALA A 133 21.56 -10.99 3.87
N HIS A 134 21.60 -10.03 2.93
CA HIS A 134 22.81 -9.63 2.21
C HIS A 134 23.31 -8.22 2.55
N ASP A 135 22.80 -7.63 3.63
CA ASP A 135 23.22 -6.30 4.05
C ASP A 135 24.70 -6.30 4.47
N PRO A 136 25.60 -5.71 3.66
CA PRO A 136 27.02 -5.72 3.95
C PRO A 136 27.36 -4.91 5.20
N PHE A 137 26.55 -3.90 5.52
CA PHE A 137 26.74 -3.03 6.67
C PHE A 137 26.40 -3.78 7.96
N LEU A 138 25.21 -4.39 8.02
CA LEU A 138 24.78 -5.21 9.17
C LEU A 138 25.78 -6.34 9.45
N SER A 139 26.22 -7.05 8.40
CA SER A 139 27.21 -8.13 8.52
C SER A 139 28.56 -7.63 9.06
N ALA A 140 29.07 -6.51 8.55
CA ALA A 140 30.32 -5.91 9.01
C ALA A 140 30.24 -5.46 10.48
N SER A 141 29.17 -4.76 10.86
CA SER A 141 28.98 -4.29 12.24
C SER A 141 28.80 -5.44 13.25
N LEU A 142 28.10 -6.51 12.88
CA LEU A 142 28.00 -7.72 13.72
C LEU A 142 29.37 -8.39 13.90
N HIS A 143 30.18 -8.47 12.85
CA HIS A 143 31.53 -9.02 12.94
C HIS A 143 32.45 -8.17 13.82
N GLU A 144 32.33 -6.85 13.75
CA GLU A 144 33.09 -5.91 14.58
C GLU A 144 32.74 -6.06 16.07
N VAL A 145 31.44 -6.17 16.39
CA VAL A 145 30.95 -6.47 17.75
C VAL A 145 31.52 -7.80 18.26
N VAL A 146 31.42 -8.88 17.47
CA VAL A 146 31.93 -10.21 17.87
C VAL A 146 33.44 -10.20 18.08
N SER A 147 34.18 -9.49 17.23
CA SER A 147 35.64 -9.36 17.33
C SER A 147 36.05 -8.58 18.57
N ALA A 148 35.41 -7.43 18.84
CA ALA A 148 35.66 -6.62 20.03
C ALA A 148 35.34 -7.39 21.33
N VAL A 149 34.17 -8.05 21.40
CA VAL A 149 33.78 -8.88 22.55
C VAL A 149 34.76 -10.03 22.78
N THR A 150 35.22 -10.68 21.70
CA THR A 150 36.20 -11.78 21.79
C THR A 150 37.54 -11.29 22.32
N SER A 151 38.00 -10.12 21.86
CA SER A 151 39.25 -9.48 22.32
C SER A 151 39.18 -9.06 23.79
N VAL A 152 38.07 -8.42 24.20
CA VAL A 152 37.82 -8.04 25.60
C VAL A 152 37.80 -9.27 26.49
N ARG A 153 37.09 -10.35 26.09
CA ARG A 153 37.02 -11.59 26.86
C ARG A 153 38.38 -12.26 27.01
N SER A 154 39.16 -12.34 25.93
CA SER A 154 40.52 -12.88 25.94
C SER A 154 41.43 -12.08 26.89
N THR A 155 41.41 -10.77 26.76
CA THR A 155 42.25 -9.87 27.57
C THR A 155 41.85 -9.92 29.05
N ALA A 156 40.55 -9.95 29.34
CA ALA A 156 40.03 -10.07 30.70
C ALA A 156 40.35 -11.43 31.33
N ALA A 157 40.29 -12.53 30.56
CA ALA A 157 40.67 -13.86 31.04
C ALA A 157 42.14 -13.93 31.44
N ILE A 158 43.05 -13.41 30.60
CA ILE A 158 44.48 -13.33 30.90
C ILE A 158 44.73 -12.51 32.19
N LEU A 159 44.01 -11.39 32.34
CA LEU A 159 44.13 -10.53 33.51
C LEU A 159 43.60 -11.18 34.81
N ALA A 160 42.61 -12.07 34.69
CA ALA A 160 41.98 -12.77 35.82
C ALA A 160 42.73 -14.03 36.24
N GLU A 161 43.36 -14.75 35.30
CA GLU A 161 44.06 -16.02 35.57
C GLU A 161 45.52 -15.84 36.00
N SER A 162 46.13 -14.68 35.73
CA SER A 162 47.56 -14.44 36.01
C SER A 162 47.74 -13.64 37.31
N GLU A 163 48.29 -14.28 38.37
CA GLU A 163 48.49 -13.66 39.68
C GLU A 163 49.61 -12.59 39.72
N GLU A 164 50.63 -12.71 38.85
CA GLU A 164 51.75 -11.74 38.75
C GLU A 164 51.96 -11.26 37.30
N ILE A 165 51.29 -10.15 36.95
CA ILE A 165 51.52 -9.46 35.67
C ILE A 165 52.40 -8.23 35.90
N ASP A 166 53.46 -8.11 35.12
CA ASP A 166 54.33 -6.93 35.08
C ASP A 166 53.51 -5.63 34.87
N PRO A 167 53.83 -4.54 35.59
CA PRO A 167 53.06 -3.29 35.50
C PRO A 167 52.92 -2.71 34.10
N GLU A 168 53.93 -2.84 33.23
CA GLU A 168 53.89 -2.33 31.85
C GLU A 168 52.89 -3.12 31.00
N TRP A 169 52.88 -4.45 31.15
CA TRP A 169 51.95 -5.34 30.45
C TRP A 169 50.51 -5.15 30.94
N ARG A 170 50.31 -4.95 32.24
CA ARG A 170 48.99 -4.63 32.81
C ARG A 170 48.42 -3.33 32.23
N ALA A 171 49.25 -2.30 32.11
CA ALA A 171 48.84 -1.04 31.49
C ALA A 171 48.45 -1.20 30.02
N ARG A 172 49.15 -2.08 29.27
CA ARG A 172 48.79 -2.44 27.89
C ARG A 172 47.44 -3.14 27.82
N PHE A 173 47.20 -4.14 28.67
CA PHE A 173 45.91 -4.86 28.69
C PHE A 173 44.74 -3.95 29.06
N HIS A 174 44.89 -3.05 30.05
CA HIS A 174 43.86 -2.07 30.37
C HIS A 174 43.55 -1.13 29.20
N ARG A 175 44.58 -0.67 28.48
CA ARG A 175 44.38 0.14 27.27
C ARG A 175 43.67 -0.64 26.18
N ASN A 176 44.04 -1.90 25.93
CA ASN A 176 43.38 -2.74 24.94
C ASN A 176 41.89 -2.96 25.27
N ILE A 177 41.56 -3.28 26.54
CA ILE A 177 40.17 -3.41 26.97
C ILE A 177 39.40 -2.10 26.76
N HIS A 178 40.01 -0.96 27.08
CA HIS A 178 39.38 0.34 26.90
C HIS A 178 39.10 0.65 25.43
N GLU A 179 40.10 0.47 24.55
CA GLU A 179 39.96 0.68 23.11
C GLU A 179 38.92 -0.26 22.48
N ASP A 180 38.92 -1.54 22.85
CA ASP A 180 37.93 -2.51 22.34
C ASP A 180 36.52 -2.25 22.88
N SER A 181 36.39 -1.73 24.11
CA SER A 181 35.09 -1.31 24.66
C SER A 181 34.52 -0.08 23.95
N LEU A 182 35.38 0.85 23.53
CA LEU A 182 34.99 2.00 22.71
C LEU A 182 34.52 1.53 21.33
N ARG A 183 35.29 0.67 20.65
CA ARG A 183 34.90 0.06 19.36
C ARG A 183 33.57 -0.68 19.45
N LEU A 184 33.36 -1.46 20.51
CA LEU A 184 32.09 -2.14 20.75
C LEU A 184 30.92 -1.15 20.88
N SER A 185 31.12 -0.05 21.60
CA SER A 185 30.10 0.99 21.81
C SER A 185 29.77 1.72 20.51
N GLU A 186 30.79 2.04 19.69
CA GLU A 186 30.63 2.66 18.37
C GLU A 186 29.89 1.73 17.40
N ALA A 187 30.30 0.45 17.32
CA ALA A 187 29.63 -0.54 16.47
C ALA A 187 28.17 -0.78 16.90
N ALA A 188 27.89 -0.80 18.21
CA ALA A 188 26.53 -0.90 18.74
C ALA A 188 25.69 0.34 18.43
N ALA A 189 26.24 1.55 18.56
CA ALA A 189 25.56 2.79 18.21
C ALA A 189 25.26 2.88 16.70
N ALA A 190 26.20 2.42 15.86
CA ALA A 190 26.03 2.35 14.41
C ALA A 190 24.92 1.38 14.00
N LEU A 191 24.82 0.22 14.68
CA LEU A 191 23.71 -0.73 14.48
C LEU A 191 22.35 -0.12 14.84
N VAL A 192 22.25 0.61 15.96
CA VAL A 192 21.01 1.29 16.37
C VAL A 192 20.61 2.36 15.37
N ALA A 193 21.55 3.24 14.99
CA ALA A 193 21.30 4.30 14.01
C ALA A 193 20.86 3.74 12.65
N TYR A 194 21.43 2.60 12.24
CA TYR A 194 21.04 1.93 11.01
C TYR A 194 19.62 1.34 11.06
N LEU A 195 19.23 0.74 12.19
CA LEU A 195 17.86 0.26 12.40
C LEU A 195 16.85 1.42 12.43
N ASP A 196 17.20 2.55 13.07
CA ASP A 196 16.37 3.76 13.09
C ASP A 196 16.22 4.36 11.67
N THR A 197 17.29 4.40 10.88
CA THR A 197 17.25 4.91 9.48
C THR A 197 16.47 3.97 8.55
N SER A 198 16.50 2.66 8.81
CA SER A 198 15.73 1.67 8.06
C SER A 198 14.22 1.83 8.35
N GLN A 199 13.85 2.12 9.60
CA GLN A 199 12.48 2.48 9.99
C GLN A 199 12.03 3.81 9.37
N GLU A 200 12.91 4.82 9.32
CA GLU A 200 12.62 6.08 8.64
C GLU A 200 12.46 5.90 7.13
N SER A 201 13.21 5.00 6.48
CA SER A 201 13.01 4.67 5.06
C SER A 201 11.66 3.98 4.81
N GLU A 202 11.14 3.24 5.79
CA GLU A 202 9.76 2.71 5.78
C GLU A 202 8.68 3.79 6.00
N THR A 203 9.01 5.01 6.43
CA THR A 203 8.01 6.12 6.43
C THR A 203 7.56 6.52 5.02
N GLY A 204 8.27 6.09 3.96
CA GLY A 204 7.77 6.12 2.58
C GLY A 204 6.62 5.13 2.30
N LEU A 205 6.32 4.23 3.24
CA LEU A 205 5.22 3.26 3.24
C LEU A 205 4.18 3.54 4.35
N SER A 206 4.22 4.73 4.97
CA SER A 206 3.18 5.19 5.89
C SER A 206 1.81 4.92 5.27
N SER A 207 0.93 4.25 6.01
CA SER A 207 -0.43 4.06 5.55
C SER A 207 -1.09 5.43 5.37
N PRO A 208 -2.05 5.56 4.44
CA PRO A 208 -2.78 6.81 4.26
C PRO A 208 -3.43 7.36 5.55
N GLN A 209 -3.68 6.49 6.52
CA GLN A 209 -4.26 6.82 7.82
C GLN A 209 -3.20 7.45 8.75
N GLU A 210 -2.00 6.87 8.84
CA GLU A 210 -0.89 7.38 9.65
C GLU A 210 -0.42 8.75 9.16
N GLU A 211 -0.40 9.00 7.84
CA GLU A 211 -0.10 10.33 7.27
C GLU A 211 -1.06 11.41 7.80
N VAL A 212 -2.35 11.07 7.90
CA VAL A 212 -3.39 11.98 8.40
C VAL A 212 -3.26 12.18 9.90
N GLU A 213 -2.96 11.13 10.65
CA GLU A 213 -2.77 11.21 12.10
C GLU A 213 -1.53 12.04 12.46
N ALA A 214 -0.42 11.88 11.73
CA ALA A 214 0.78 12.70 11.89
C ALA A 214 0.47 14.19 11.59
N TRP A 215 -0.26 14.46 10.51
CA TRP A 215 -0.69 15.81 10.16
C TRP A 215 -1.59 16.43 11.26
N LEU A 216 -2.58 15.68 11.77
CA LEU A 216 -3.47 16.12 12.84
C LEU A 216 -2.73 16.33 14.16
N ALA A 217 -1.80 15.44 14.51
CA ALA A 217 -1.00 15.54 15.73
C ALA A 217 -0.20 16.84 15.76
N ARG A 218 0.38 17.27 14.63
CA ARG A 218 1.07 18.57 14.54
C ARG A 218 0.15 19.77 14.64
N ALA A 219 -1.09 19.63 14.19
CA ALA A 219 -2.14 20.63 14.40
C ALA A 219 -2.73 20.58 15.83
N GLY A 220 -2.22 19.71 16.72
CA GLY A 220 -2.74 19.53 18.07
C GLY A 220 -4.17 18.97 18.08
N TRP A 221 -4.55 18.19 17.06
CA TRP A 221 -5.89 17.66 16.84
C TRP A 221 -6.99 18.74 16.74
N HIS A 222 -6.61 20.00 16.54
CA HIS A 222 -7.53 21.12 16.56
C HIS A 222 -7.34 22.01 15.32
N LEU A 223 -8.36 22.01 14.46
CA LEU A 223 -8.37 22.77 13.20
C LEU A 223 -9.09 24.12 13.36
N ALA A 224 -8.51 25.04 14.13
CA ALA A 224 -9.09 26.35 14.47
C ALA A 224 -9.59 27.17 13.27
N ALA A 225 -8.98 26.99 12.09
CA ALA A 225 -9.38 27.68 10.86
C ALA A 225 -10.80 27.31 10.40
N LEU A 226 -11.28 26.12 10.74
CA LEU A 226 -12.60 25.60 10.35
C LEU A 226 -13.75 26.11 11.23
N GLU A 227 -13.43 26.65 12.40
CA GLU A 227 -14.42 27.16 13.37
C GLU A 227 -14.88 28.59 13.04
N ARG A 228 -14.22 29.25 12.08
CA ARG A 228 -14.57 30.60 11.66
C ARG A 228 -15.80 30.57 10.74
N PRO A 229 -16.66 31.61 10.76
CA PRO A 229 -17.81 31.71 9.85
C PRO A 229 -17.43 31.60 8.37
N GLN A 230 -16.23 32.07 8.02
CA GLN A 230 -15.65 31.98 6.68
C GLN A 230 -14.40 31.09 6.71
N ALA A 231 -14.62 29.80 6.94
CA ALA A 231 -13.57 28.80 6.92
C ALA A 231 -12.99 28.61 5.49
N PRO A 232 -11.67 28.49 5.36
CA PRO A 232 -11.02 28.22 4.08
C PRO A 232 -11.49 26.89 3.47
N ALA A 233 -11.34 26.74 2.16
CA ALA A 233 -11.60 25.48 1.48
C ALA A 233 -10.67 24.38 2.03
N GLY A 234 -11.19 23.16 2.19
CA GLY A 234 -10.41 22.05 2.75
C GLY A 234 -9.14 21.77 1.96
N ASP A 235 -9.21 21.89 0.62
CA ASP A 235 -8.06 21.73 -0.27
C ASP A 235 -6.94 22.73 0.02
N SER A 236 -7.27 23.98 0.36
CA SER A 236 -6.28 25.00 0.70
C SER A 236 -5.60 24.73 2.04
N LEU A 237 -6.30 24.07 2.97
CA LEU A 237 -5.78 23.67 4.28
C LEU A 237 -4.76 22.54 4.17
N ILE A 238 -4.99 21.59 3.26
CA ILE A 238 -4.11 20.42 3.06
C ILE A 238 -3.00 20.66 2.02
N ALA A 239 -3.12 21.67 1.15
CA ALA A 239 -2.16 21.91 0.07
C ALA A 239 -0.73 22.19 0.56
N GLY A 240 -0.60 22.77 1.76
CA GLY A 240 0.70 23.08 2.38
C GLY A 240 1.20 22.02 3.38
N ALA A 241 0.54 20.86 3.49
CA ALA A 241 0.90 19.82 4.44
C ALA A 241 1.92 18.83 3.82
N PRO A 242 3.20 18.86 4.23
CA PRO A 242 4.21 17.96 3.69
C PRO A 242 3.99 16.49 4.08
N ASP A 243 3.22 16.21 5.13
CA ASP A 243 2.94 14.82 5.59
C ASP A 243 1.94 14.09 4.72
N LEU A 244 1.11 14.83 3.97
CA LEU A 244 0.09 14.26 3.10
C LEU A 244 0.68 13.99 1.72
N ALA A 245 1.58 13.01 1.67
CA ALA A 245 2.31 12.60 0.49
C ALA A 245 1.40 11.83 -0.48
N SER A 246 0.55 10.93 0.03
CA SER A 246 -0.29 10.09 -0.82
C SER A 246 -1.63 10.74 -1.20
N GLY A 247 -2.12 10.41 -2.40
CA GLY A 247 -3.45 10.84 -2.85
C GLY A 247 -4.59 10.25 -2.00
N ALA A 248 -4.37 9.09 -1.39
CA ALA A 248 -5.32 8.47 -0.47
C ALA A 248 -5.36 9.22 0.88
N ALA A 249 -4.21 9.61 1.43
CA ALA A 249 -4.13 10.42 2.65
C ALA A 249 -4.81 11.77 2.46
N ARG A 250 -4.59 12.43 1.31
CA ARG A 250 -5.29 13.69 0.97
C ARG A 250 -6.80 13.54 0.97
N LYS A 251 -7.34 12.43 0.45
CA LYS A 251 -8.79 12.16 0.48
C LYS A 251 -9.31 11.94 1.90
N LEU A 252 -8.58 11.19 2.72
CA LEU A 252 -8.93 10.96 4.13
C LEU A 252 -8.88 12.28 4.93
N ALA A 253 -7.84 13.08 4.73
CA ALA A 253 -7.72 14.41 5.33
C ALA A 253 -8.89 15.33 4.92
N LEU A 254 -9.28 15.36 3.64
CA LEU A 254 -10.46 16.12 3.20
C LEU A 254 -11.75 15.65 3.86
N ALA A 255 -11.95 14.34 4.00
CA ALA A 255 -13.11 13.78 4.69
C ALA A 255 -13.12 14.18 6.17
N HIS A 256 -11.96 14.16 6.83
CA HIS A 256 -11.80 14.61 8.21
C HIS A 256 -12.09 16.11 8.36
N VAL A 257 -11.54 16.95 7.47
CA VAL A 257 -11.80 18.40 7.44
C VAL A 257 -13.28 18.70 7.25
N ALA A 258 -13.96 17.99 6.35
CA ALA A 258 -15.39 18.16 6.13
C ALA A 258 -16.21 17.80 7.38
N ARG A 259 -15.83 16.72 8.07
CA ARG A 259 -16.46 16.30 9.34
C ARG A 259 -16.23 17.33 10.45
N ALA A 260 -14.97 17.73 10.68
CA ALA A 260 -14.62 18.73 11.67
C ALA A 260 -15.37 20.06 11.44
N ARG A 261 -15.57 20.47 10.18
CA ARG A 261 -16.39 21.65 9.85
C ARG A 261 -17.87 21.45 10.16
N ALA A 262 -18.43 20.28 9.86
CA ALA A 262 -19.82 19.97 10.19
C ALA A 262 -20.03 19.99 11.72
N ASP A 263 -19.09 19.42 12.48
CA ASP A 263 -19.12 19.39 13.93
C ASP A 263 -19.00 20.81 14.53
N ALA A 264 -18.08 21.63 14.01
CA ALA A 264 -17.93 23.02 14.44
C ALA A 264 -19.17 23.89 14.15
N LEU A 265 -19.94 23.57 13.09
CA LEU A 265 -21.22 24.24 12.80
C LEU A 265 -22.36 23.73 13.68
N ALA A 266 -22.39 22.44 13.98
CA ALA A 266 -23.41 21.82 14.84
C ALA A 266 -23.25 22.22 16.31
N LEU A 267 -22.00 22.33 16.77
CA LEU A 267 -21.64 22.70 18.13
C LEU A 267 -20.55 23.77 18.13
N PRO A 268 -20.92 25.06 17.97
CA PRO A 268 -19.96 26.15 17.96
C PRO A 268 -19.18 26.23 19.27
N LEU A 269 -17.85 26.26 19.18
CA LEU A 269 -16.95 26.24 20.34
C LEU A 269 -17.27 27.37 21.34
N GLY A 270 -17.62 28.56 20.85
CA GLY A 270 -17.99 29.69 21.72
C GLY A 270 -19.23 29.42 22.58
N SER A 271 -20.25 28.77 22.00
CA SER A 271 -21.46 28.38 22.73
C SER A 271 -21.17 27.25 23.71
N LEU A 272 -20.36 26.27 23.29
CA LEU A 272 -19.96 25.15 24.16
C LEU A 272 -19.11 25.63 25.34
N ALA A 273 -18.14 26.52 25.11
CA ALA A 273 -17.28 27.07 26.14
C ALA A 273 -18.07 27.89 27.18
N ALA A 274 -19.08 28.65 26.74
CA ALA A 274 -19.96 29.38 27.65
C ALA A 274 -20.75 28.43 28.58
N VAL A 275 -21.32 27.35 28.02
CA VAL A 275 -22.06 26.36 28.80
C VAL A 275 -21.14 25.57 29.74
N LEU A 276 -19.95 25.19 29.28
CA LEU A 276 -18.95 24.50 30.11
C LEU A 276 -18.45 25.40 31.27
N ALA A 277 -18.38 26.71 31.06
CA ALA A 277 -18.04 27.66 32.13
C ALA A 277 -19.14 27.76 33.20
N GLU A 278 -20.40 27.56 32.83
CA GLU A 278 -21.54 27.59 33.76
C GLU A 278 -21.75 26.27 34.50
N VAL A 279 -21.59 25.13 33.80
CA VAL A 279 -21.96 23.80 34.32
C VAL A 279 -20.75 23.00 34.81
N GLY A 280 -19.54 23.37 34.40
CA GLY A 280 -18.30 22.63 34.66
C GLY A 280 -18.01 21.58 33.58
N THR A 281 -16.81 20.99 33.63
CA THR A 281 -16.35 19.97 32.66
C THR A 281 -16.70 18.54 33.05
N ASP A 282 -17.49 18.35 34.09
CA ASP A 282 -17.83 17.04 34.63
C ASP A 282 -19.10 16.51 33.94
N PRO A 283 -19.02 15.43 33.14
CA PRO A 283 -20.20 14.80 32.54
C PRO A 283 -21.09 14.07 33.56
N GLY A 284 -20.66 14.00 34.83
CA GLY A 284 -21.33 13.32 35.95
C GLY A 284 -20.48 12.22 36.56
#